data_AF-A0A3M5U7I5-F1
#
_entry.id   AF-A0A3M5U7I5-F1
#
_cell.length_a   1.000
_cell.length_b   1.000
_cell.length_c   1.000
_cell.angle_alpha   90.00
_cell.angle_beta   90.00
_cell.angle_gamma   90.00
#
_symmetry.space_group_name_H-M   'P 1'
#
loop_
_entity.id
_entity.type
_entity.pdbx_description
1 polymer ?
#
loop_
_entity_poly.entity_id
_entity_poly.type
_entity_poly.pdbx_seq_one_letter_code
_entity_poly.pdbx_strand_id
1 'polypeptide(L)'
;MLLTHSEHGPYAQMTCKLVYAHAVTLSETMISTSVRALVIRDKAFLLNIAQHIETLHRGKKFTLLEIAEPPKGVEGVILRFLSELTFHNPATIKNVLCVLIGDRMKDLDVSPIVPICNLRHDIVHRNGKTIDDEIIILRPGQVLEAMNTIDVFASQISRRIRETLDELSGDF
;
A
#
# COMPACT_ATOMS: atom_id res chain seq x y z
N MET A 1 -14.11 -0.36 21.77
CA MET A 1 -14.22 0.39 23.04
C MET A 1 -13.89 1.88 22.88
N LEU A 2 -12.83 2.29 22.15
CA LEU A 2 -12.50 3.73 21.95
C LEU A 2 -13.52 4.51 21.10
N LEU A 3 -13.94 3.97 19.95
CA LEU A 3 -14.84 4.69 19.03
C LEU A 3 -16.28 4.83 19.59
N THR A 4 -16.75 3.82 20.32
CA THR A 4 -18.11 3.74 20.87
C THR A 4 -18.33 4.69 22.05
N HIS A 5 -17.31 4.99 22.85
CA HIS A 5 -17.40 5.98 23.93
C HIS A 5 -17.22 7.42 23.43
N SER A 6 -16.72 7.61 22.21
CA SER A 6 -16.49 8.93 21.64
C SER A 6 -17.66 9.50 20.86
N GLU A 7 -18.74 8.75 20.62
CA GLU A 7 -19.79 9.12 19.64
C GLU A 7 -20.31 10.56 19.78
N HIS A 8 -20.37 11.10 21.00
CA HIS A 8 -20.90 12.44 21.27
C HIS A 8 -19.92 13.32 22.07
N GLY A 9 -18.65 12.92 22.20
CA GLY A 9 -17.64 13.68 22.92
C GLY A 9 -17.06 14.83 22.07
N PRO A 10 -16.46 15.86 22.69
CA PRO A 10 -15.86 16.99 21.96
C PRO A 10 -14.75 16.58 20.98
N TYR A 11 -14.18 15.38 21.16
CA TYR A 11 -13.11 14.82 20.34
C TYR A 11 -13.57 13.71 19.38
N ALA A 12 -14.87 13.43 19.28
CA ALA A 12 -15.44 12.36 18.46
C ALA A 12 -14.88 12.31 17.03
N GLN A 13 -14.92 13.46 16.35
CA GLN A 13 -14.47 13.59 14.98
C GLN A 13 -12.96 13.46 14.84
N MET A 14 -12.20 14.02 15.78
CA MET A 14 -10.75 13.88 15.82
C MET A 14 -10.36 12.41 15.96
N THR A 15 -10.96 11.68 16.90
CA THR A 15 -10.71 10.26 17.09
C THR A 15 -11.09 9.44 15.85
N CYS A 16 -12.28 9.68 15.27
CA CYS A 16 -12.71 8.95 14.07
C CYS A 16 -11.77 9.18 12.88
N LYS A 17 -11.41 10.45 12.60
CA LYS A 17 -10.50 10.80 11.51
C LYS A 17 -9.10 10.23 11.71
N LEU A 18 -8.58 10.28 12.94
CA LEU A 18 -7.27 9.73 13.28
C LEU A 18 -7.23 8.21 13.07
N VAL A 19 -8.21 7.48 13.62
CA VAL A 19 -8.29 6.02 13.48
C VAL A 19 -8.46 5.62 12.01
N TYR A 20 -9.33 6.32 11.27
CA TYR A 20 -9.55 6.07 9.85
C TYR A 20 -8.27 6.26 9.03
N ALA A 21 -7.60 7.39 9.21
CA ALA A 21 -6.37 7.70 8.48
C ALA A 21 -5.25 6.71 8.81
N HIS A 22 -5.12 6.31 10.08
CA HIS A 22 -4.10 5.34 10.49
C HIS A 22 -4.40 3.92 10.04
N ALA A 23 -5.66 3.49 9.97
CA ALA A 23 -6.01 2.17 9.42
C ALA A 23 -5.51 2.01 7.98
N VAL A 24 -5.70 3.06 7.16
CA VAL A 24 -5.18 3.12 5.79
C VAL A 24 -3.64 3.11 5.77
N THR A 25 -2.99 3.93 6.59
CA THR A 25 -1.52 3.96 6.70
C THR A 25 -0.93 2.60 7.10
N LEU A 26 -1.57 1.87 8.02
CA LEU A 26 -1.12 0.53 8.43
C LEU A 26 -1.23 -0.48 7.29
N SER A 27 -2.32 -0.44 6.51
CA SER A 27 -2.47 -1.25 5.30
C SER A 27 -1.35 -0.98 4.29
N GLU A 28 -1.08 0.30 4.00
CA GLU A 28 -0.01 0.71 3.09
C GLU A 28 1.38 0.29 3.56
N THR A 29 1.61 0.40 4.87
CA THR A 29 2.85 -0.06 5.50
C THR A 29 2.99 -1.57 5.35
N MET A 30 1.94 -2.34 5.59
CA MET A 30 1.94 -3.79 5.38
C MET A 30 2.26 -4.14 3.92
N ILE A 31 1.67 -3.44 2.94
CA ILE A 31 1.89 -3.71 1.51
C ILE A 31 3.33 -3.37 1.13
N SER A 32 3.78 -2.15 1.45
CA SER A 32 5.13 -1.68 1.10
C SER A 32 6.23 -2.53 1.74
N THR A 33 6.06 -2.91 3.02
CA THR A 33 7.01 -3.81 3.71
C THR A 33 7.01 -5.20 3.10
N SER A 34 5.85 -5.75 2.74
CA SER A 34 5.74 -7.05 2.06
C SER A 34 6.43 -7.02 0.69
N VAL A 35 6.18 -5.99 -0.11
CA VAL A 35 6.83 -5.80 -1.42
C VAL A 35 8.35 -5.77 -1.28
N ARG A 36 8.88 -5.00 -0.33
CA ARG A 36 10.32 -4.94 -0.07
C ARG A 36 10.88 -6.29 0.37
N ALA A 37 10.18 -6.99 1.27
CA ALA A 37 10.59 -8.30 1.74
C ALA A 37 10.66 -9.32 0.60
N LEU A 38 9.70 -9.31 -0.33
CA LEU A 38 9.69 -10.18 -1.50
C LEU A 38 10.89 -9.92 -2.42
N VAL A 39 11.18 -8.65 -2.72
CA VAL A 39 12.35 -8.25 -3.54
C VAL A 39 13.67 -8.71 -2.91
N ILE A 40 13.78 -8.66 -1.59
CA ILE A 40 14.98 -9.13 -0.88
C ILE A 40 15.06 -10.67 -0.87
N ARG A 41 13.91 -11.33 -0.79
CA ARG A 41 13.83 -12.79 -0.62
C ARG A 41 14.25 -13.55 -1.89
N ASP A 42 13.83 -13.08 -3.06
CA ASP A 42 14.00 -13.83 -4.31
C ASP A 42 14.43 -12.92 -5.47
N LYS A 43 15.43 -13.38 -6.23
CA LYS A 43 15.99 -12.66 -7.37
C LYS A 43 14.98 -12.44 -8.49
N ALA A 44 14.02 -13.36 -8.69
CA ALA A 44 12.97 -13.19 -9.70
C ALA A 44 12.09 -11.97 -9.38
N PHE A 45 11.69 -11.80 -8.11
CA PHE A 45 10.93 -10.62 -7.68
C PHE A 45 11.71 -9.32 -7.86
N LEU A 46 13.01 -9.33 -7.56
CA LEU A 46 13.89 -8.20 -7.79
C LEU A 46 13.96 -7.82 -9.28
N LEU A 47 14.15 -8.80 -10.15
CA LEU A 47 14.23 -8.57 -11.60
C LEU A 47 12.92 -8.05 -12.18
N ASN A 48 11.77 -8.56 -11.72
CA ASN A 48 10.45 -8.08 -12.15
C ASN A 48 10.27 -6.59 -11.83
N ILE A 49 10.64 -6.16 -10.61
CA ILE A 49 10.58 -4.74 -10.24
C ILE A 49 11.58 -3.91 -11.04
N ALA A 50 12.80 -4.39 -11.27
CA ALA A 50 13.79 -3.67 -12.07
C ALA A 50 13.27 -3.40 -13.49
N GLN A 51 12.71 -4.41 -14.15
CA GLN A 51 12.10 -4.26 -15.48
C GLN A 51 10.94 -3.26 -15.48
N HIS A 52 10.12 -3.27 -14.43
CA HIS A 52 9.03 -2.32 -14.29
C HIS A 52 9.53 -0.88 -14.12
N ILE A 53 10.58 -0.66 -13.32
CA ILE A 53 11.22 0.66 -13.15
C ILE A 53 11.75 1.16 -14.50
N GLU A 54 12.45 0.31 -15.26
CA GLU A 54 12.92 0.67 -16.60
C GLU A 54 11.75 1.07 -17.51
N THR A 55 10.65 0.31 -17.48
CA THR A 55 9.45 0.61 -18.27
C THR A 55 8.83 1.96 -17.87
N LEU A 56 8.63 2.20 -16.57
CA LEU A 56 8.03 3.42 -16.04
C LEU A 56 8.88 4.65 -16.39
N HIS A 57 10.21 4.52 -16.35
CA HIS A 57 11.14 5.59 -16.64
C HIS A 57 11.67 5.57 -18.09
N ARG A 58 10.95 4.94 -19.02
CA ARG A 58 11.25 4.94 -20.47
C ARG A 58 12.70 4.54 -20.79
N GLY A 59 13.19 3.48 -20.14
CA GLY A 59 14.52 2.93 -20.35
C GLY A 59 15.63 3.63 -19.58
N LYS A 60 15.33 4.28 -18.45
CA LYS A 60 16.32 4.89 -17.55
C LYS A 60 17.52 3.95 -17.33
N LYS A 61 18.71 4.45 -17.66
CA LYS A 61 19.98 3.77 -17.38
C LYS A 61 20.53 4.27 -16.05
N PHE A 62 21.19 3.36 -15.34
CA PHE A 62 21.92 3.66 -14.10
C PHE A 62 23.41 3.56 -14.38
N THR A 63 24.17 4.52 -13.86
CA THR A 63 25.63 4.50 -13.87
C THR A 63 26.17 3.52 -12.83
N LEU A 64 27.42 3.09 -13.00
CA LEU A 64 28.08 2.23 -12.01
C LEU A 64 28.19 2.91 -10.64
N LEU A 65 28.34 4.24 -10.61
CA LEU A 65 28.38 5.01 -9.36
C LEU A 65 27.04 4.99 -8.64
N GLU A 66 25.93 5.21 -9.35
CA GLU A 66 24.58 5.14 -8.77
C GLU A 66 24.22 3.75 -8.24
N ILE A 67 24.83 2.70 -8.79
CA ILE A 67 24.69 1.32 -8.30
C ILE A 67 25.61 1.09 -7.10
N ALA A 68 26.84 1.62 -7.11
CA ALA A 68 27.82 1.40 -6.05
C ALA A 68 27.57 2.25 -4.79
N GLU A 69 26.87 3.38 -4.90
CA GLU A 69 26.58 4.29 -3.80
C GLU A 69 25.66 3.66 -2.72
N PRO A 70 24.52 3.03 -3.05
CA PRO A 70 23.68 2.38 -2.04
C PRO A 70 24.35 1.13 -1.45
N PRO A 71 24.16 0.87 -0.14
CA PRO A 71 24.49 -0.43 0.41
C PRO A 71 23.69 -1.50 -0.34
N LYS A 72 24.35 -2.60 -0.72
CA LYS A 72 23.79 -3.74 -1.48
C LYS A 72 23.57 -3.53 -2.98
N GLY A 73 24.19 -2.51 -3.59
CA GLY A 73 24.25 -2.44 -5.05
C GLY A 73 22.87 -2.23 -5.70
N VAL A 74 22.54 -3.08 -6.67
CA VAL A 74 21.26 -3.07 -7.39
C VAL A 74 20.06 -3.20 -6.44
N GLU A 75 20.15 -4.05 -5.41
CA GLU A 75 19.08 -4.17 -4.40
C GLU A 75 18.83 -2.82 -3.72
N GLY A 76 19.91 -2.12 -3.33
CA GLY A 76 19.81 -0.81 -2.70
C GLY A 76 19.15 0.25 -3.58
N VAL A 77 19.45 0.25 -4.89
CA VAL A 77 18.81 1.15 -5.86
C VAL A 77 17.30 0.88 -5.94
N ILE A 78 16.90 -0.38 -6.04
CA ILE A 78 15.49 -0.79 -6.13
C ILE A 78 14.75 -0.48 -4.83
N LEU A 79 15.35 -0.78 -3.68
CA LEU A 79 14.75 -0.49 -2.37
C LEU A 79 14.58 1.01 -2.14
N ARG A 80 15.47 1.86 -2.64
CA ARG A 80 15.31 3.32 -2.62
C ARG A 80 14.10 3.74 -3.46
N PHE A 81 13.99 3.25 -4.69
CA PHE A 81 12.84 3.52 -5.56
C PHE A 81 11.51 3.09 -4.90
N LEU A 82 11.46 1.89 -4.31
CA LEU A 82 10.25 1.41 -3.63
C LEU A 82 9.88 2.25 -2.40
N SER A 83 10.86 2.85 -1.71
CA SER A 83 10.59 3.77 -0.59
C SER A 83 9.98 5.10 -1.06
N GLU A 84 10.27 5.52 -2.29
CA GLU A 84 9.75 6.76 -2.89
C GLU A 84 8.35 6.57 -3.49
N LEU A 85 7.93 5.32 -3.71
CA LEU A 85 6.58 5.03 -4.19
C LEU A 85 5.51 5.37 -3.15
N THR A 86 4.52 6.13 -3.61
CA THR A 86 3.35 6.46 -2.81
C THR A 86 2.30 5.35 -2.91
N PHE A 87 2.32 4.45 -1.93
CA PHE A 87 1.32 3.39 -1.81
C PHE A 87 -0.08 3.89 -1.40
N HIS A 88 -0.30 5.20 -1.28
CA HIS A 88 -1.62 5.76 -1.00
C HIS A 88 -2.62 5.68 -2.16
N ASN A 89 -2.16 5.25 -3.33
CA ASN A 89 -2.99 5.04 -4.51
C ASN A 89 -3.23 3.53 -4.75
N PRO A 90 -4.49 3.06 -4.69
CA PRO A 90 -4.82 1.66 -4.94
C PRO A 90 -4.44 1.12 -6.32
N ALA A 91 -4.45 1.95 -7.36
CA ALA A 91 -3.99 1.55 -8.70
C ALA A 91 -2.47 1.30 -8.71
N THR A 92 -1.69 2.16 -8.04
CA THR A 92 -0.25 1.95 -7.85
C THR A 92 0.02 0.66 -7.07
N ILE A 93 -0.71 0.43 -5.96
CA ILE A 93 -0.65 -0.82 -5.20
C ILE A 93 -0.88 -2.03 -6.12
N LYS A 94 -1.99 -2.04 -6.87
CA LYS A 94 -2.34 -3.17 -7.75
C LYS A 94 -1.26 -3.41 -8.80
N ASN A 95 -0.78 -2.35 -9.44
CA ASN A 95 0.24 -2.44 -10.48
C ASN A 95 1.54 -3.08 -9.94
N VAL A 96 2.06 -2.58 -8.81
CA VAL A 96 3.27 -3.11 -8.19
C VAL A 96 3.10 -4.58 -7.78
N LEU A 97 1.96 -4.94 -7.19
CA LEU A 97 1.68 -6.33 -6.82
C LEU A 97 1.54 -7.25 -8.05
N CYS A 98 0.93 -6.77 -9.14
CA CYS A 98 0.84 -7.52 -10.40
C CYS A 98 2.23 -7.73 -11.03
N VAL A 99 3.11 -6.72 -10.99
CA VAL A 99 4.49 -6.85 -11.47
C VAL A 99 5.24 -7.92 -10.67
N LEU A 100 5.09 -7.94 -9.35
CA LEU A 100 5.80 -8.88 -8.50
C LEU A 100 5.28 -10.31 -8.64
N ILE A 101 3.98 -10.49 -8.51
CA ILE A 101 3.35 -11.79 -8.28
C ILE A 101 2.65 -12.33 -9.55
N GLY A 102 2.50 -11.48 -10.58
CA GLY A 102 1.94 -11.88 -11.87
C GLY A 102 0.46 -12.23 -11.79
N ASP A 103 0.11 -13.35 -12.41
CA ASP A 103 -1.27 -13.78 -12.66
C ASP A 103 -2.11 -13.90 -11.40
N ARG A 104 -1.48 -14.25 -10.27
CA ARG A 104 -2.16 -14.35 -8.97
C ARG A 104 -2.63 -13.00 -8.43
N MET A 105 -2.25 -11.87 -9.01
CA MET A 105 -2.72 -10.53 -8.61
C MET A 105 -3.66 -9.88 -9.64
N LYS A 106 -3.87 -10.48 -10.82
CA LYS A 106 -4.73 -9.92 -11.88
C LYS A 106 -6.15 -9.62 -11.39
N ASP A 107 -6.73 -10.59 -10.67
CA ASP A 107 -8.10 -10.52 -10.16
C ASP A 107 -8.19 -9.90 -8.75
N LEU A 108 -7.14 -9.24 -8.27
CA LEU A 108 -7.25 -8.44 -7.05
C LEU A 108 -8.16 -7.24 -7.33
N ASP A 109 -9.34 -7.24 -6.73
CA ASP A 109 -10.25 -6.10 -6.79
C ASP A 109 -9.84 -5.03 -5.78
N VAL A 110 -9.52 -3.85 -6.29
CA VAL A 110 -9.18 -2.66 -5.49
C VAL A 110 -10.34 -1.68 -5.40
N SER A 111 -11.44 -1.91 -6.11
CA SER A 111 -12.60 -1.01 -6.09
C SER A 111 -13.13 -0.70 -4.69
N PRO A 112 -13.13 -1.64 -3.71
CA PRO A 112 -13.63 -1.34 -2.36
C PRO A 112 -12.71 -0.42 -1.56
N ILE A 113 -11.40 -0.41 -1.85
CA ILE A 113 -10.43 0.39 -1.09
C ILE A 113 -10.25 1.80 -1.68
N VAL A 114 -10.59 2.01 -2.96
CA VAL A 114 -10.54 3.33 -3.63
C VAL A 114 -11.26 4.44 -2.85
N PRO A 115 -12.55 4.33 -2.49
CA PRO A 115 -13.22 5.39 -1.75
C PRO A 115 -12.58 5.63 -0.38
N ILE A 116 -11.99 4.59 0.22
CA ILE A 116 -11.34 4.68 1.53
C ILE A 116 -10.04 5.48 1.45
N CYS A 117 -9.19 5.19 0.48
CA CYS A 117 -7.96 5.94 0.24
C CYS A 117 -8.25 7.40 -0.12
N ASN A 118 -9.30 7.66 -0.93
CA ASN A 118 -9.71 9.02 -1.28
C ASN A 118 -10.18 9.81 -0.06
N LEU A 119 -11.02 9.20 0.80
CA LEU A 119 -11.47 9.87 2.01
C LEU A 119 -10.31 10.14 2.98
N ARG A 120 -9.35 9.21 3.08
CA ARG A 120 -8.13 9.44 3.86
C ARG A 120 -7.34 10.63 3.30
N HIS A 121 -7.18 10.72 1.98
CA HIS A 121 -6.49 11.84 1.35
C HIS A 121 -7.09 13.17 1.78
N ASP A 122 -8.42 13.27 1.80
CA ASP A 122 -9.12 14.48 2.24
C ASP A 122 -8.97 14.76 3.73
N ILE A 123 -9.00 13.72 4.56
CA ILE A 123 -8.73 13.82 6.00
C ILE A 123 -7.34 14.41 6.26
N VAL A 124 -6.31 13.95 5.56
CA VAL A 124 -4.91 14.32 5.83
C VAL A 124 -4.50 15.59 5.09
N HIS A 125 -4.84 15.73 3.81
CA HIS A 125 -4.32 16.79 2.94
C HIS A 125 -5.30 17.94 2.72
N ARG A 126 -6.57 17.78 3.09
CA ARG A 126 -7.59 18.84 3.03
C ARG A 126 -8.15 19.18 4.40
N ASN A 127 -7.42 18.85 5.47
CA ASN A 127 -7.80 19.12 6.86
C ASN A 127 -9.21 18.57 7.22
N GLY A 128 -9.57 17.41 6.66
CA GLY A 128 -10.88 16.81 6.88
C GLY A 128 -12.03 17.54 6.19
N LYS A 129 -11.77 18.14 5.04
CA LYS A 129 -12.77 18.71 4.13
C LYS A 129 -12.67 18.11 2.73
N THR A 130 -13.76 18.16 1.97
CA THR A 130 -13.76 17.76 0.55
C THR A 130 -13.09 18.81 -0.34
N ILE A 131 -13.01 18.56 -1.66
CA ILE A 131 -12.54 19.56 -2.64
C ILE A 131 -13.44 20.80 -2.71
N ASP A 132 -14.71 20.66 -2.32
CA ASP A 132 -15.72 21.73 -2.31
C ASP A 132 -15.77 22.46 -0.95
N ASP A 133 -14.75 22.26 -0.09
CA ASP A 133 -14.61 22.82 1.26
C ASP A 133 -15.67 22.34 2.29
N GLU A 134 -16.42 21.28 1.97
CA GLU A 134 -17.40 20.67 2.86
C GLU A 134 -16.74 19.84 3.96
N ILE A 135 -17.18 20.00 5.22
CA ILE A 135 -16.61 19.29 6.37
C ILE A 135 -16.98 17.80 6.30
N ILE A 136 -15.96 16.94 6.34
CA ILE A 136 -16.16 15.49 6.48
C ILE A 136 -16.52 15.18 7.92
N ILE A 137 -17.69 14.57 8.13
CA ILE A 137 -18.16 14.05 9.41
C ILE A 137 -18.17 12.52 9.34
N LEU A 138 -17.44 11.88 10.24
CA LEU A 138 -17.37 10.42 10.36
C LEU A 138 -18.13 9.93 11.59
N ARG A 139 -18.95 8.90 11.40
CA ARG A 139 -19.52 8.12 12.50
C ARG A 139 -18.61 6.92 12.80
N PRO A 140 -18.52 6.47 14.07
CA PRO A 140 -17.82 5.24 14.44
C PRO A 140 -18.13 4.03 13.57
N GLY A 141 -19.41 3.83 13.21
CA GLY A 141 -19.79 2.74 12.30
C GLY A 141 -19.10 2.81 10.93
N GLN A 142 -18.93 4.00 10.36
CA GLN A 142 -18.22 4.19 9.07
C GLN A 142 -16.73 3.91 9.20
N VAL A 143 -16.13 4.22 10.36
CA VAL A 143 -14.72 3.89 10.64
C VAL A 143 -14.55 2.38 10.74
N LEU A 144 -15.45 1.69 11.45
CA LEU A 144 -15.41 0.23 11.59
C LEU A 144 -15.63 -0.48 10.24
N GLU A 145 -16.54 0.01 9.42
CA GLU A 145 -16.78 -0.52 8.07
C GLU A 145 -15.53 -0.37 7.18
N ALA A 146 -14.87 0.79 7.22
CA ALA A 146 -13.62 1.00 6.51
C ALA A 146 -12.50 0.07 7.02
N MET A 147 -12.38 -0.10 8.33
CA MET A 147 -11.40 -1.03 8.94
C MET A 147 -11.65 -2.48 8.49
N ASN A 148 -12.90 -2.94 8.48
CA ASN A 148 -13.25 -4.27 8.00
C ASN A 148 -12.93 -4.44 6.52
N THR A 149 -13.20 -3.43 5.70
CA THR A 149 -12.86 -3.45 4.27
C THR A 149 -11.35 -3.52 4.06
N ILE A 150 -10.57 -2.74 4.83
CA ILE A 150 -9.11 -2.78 4.84
C ILE A 150 -8.60 -4.17 5.25
N ASP A 151 -9.18 -4.78 6.29
CA ASP A 151 -8.76 -6.08 6.80
C ASP A 151 -9.00 -7.20 5.79
N VAL A 152 -10.17 -7.20 5.14
CA VAL A 152 -10.47 -8.13 4.04
C VAL A 152 -9.48 -7.96 2.89
N PHE A 153 -9.21 -6.72 2.48
CA PHE A 153 -8.25 -6.43 1.41
C PHE A 153 -6.83 -6.88 1.75
N ALA A 154 -6.35 -6.55 2.95
CA ALA A 154 -5.04 -6.96 3.46
C ALA A 154 -4.93 -8.50 3.52
N SER A 155 -5.97 -9.18 4.02
CA SER A 155 -6.03 -10.64 4.08
C SER A 155 -5.96 -11.30 2.71
N GLN A 156 -6.62 -10.72 1.70
CA GLN A 156 -6.53 -11.20 0.32
C GLN A 156 -5.10 -11.08 -0.24
N ILE A 157 -4.43 -9.94 -0.01
CA ILE A 157 -3.04 -9.73 -0.44
C ILE A 157 -2.12 -10.74 0.27
N SER A 158 -2.19 -10.82 1.60
CA SER A 158 -1.34 -11.73 2.38
C SER A 158 -1.54 -13.19 1.98
N ARG A 159 -2.78 -13.61 1.70
CA ARG A 159 -3.07 -14.97 1.21
C ARG A 159 -2.41 -15.23 -0.15
N ARG A 160 -2.61 -14.34 -1.13
CA ARG A 160 -2.02 -14.47 -2.47
C ARG A 160 -0.49 -14.46 -2.42
N ILE A 161 0.10 -13.66 -1.53
CA ILE A 161 1.55 -13.70 -1.27
C ILE A 161 1.94 -15.09 -0.79
N ARG A 162 1.35 -15.59 0.31
CA ARG A 162 1.68 -16.93 0.86
C ARG A 162 1.59 -18.03 -0.19
N GLU A 163 0.49 -18.09 -0.94
CA GLU A 163 0.30 -19.07 -2.02
C GLU A 163 1.43 -19.00 -3.07
N THR A 164 1.89 -17.81 -3.41
CA THR A 164 3.03 -17.62 -4.32
C THR A 164 4.33 -18.14 -3.71
N LEU A 165 4.52 -17.93 -2.41
CA LEU A 165 5.74 -18.33 -1.72
C LEU A 165 5.83 -19.84 -1.50
N ASP A 166 4.69 -20.50 -1.24
CA ASP A 166 4.62 -21.94 -1.00
C ASP A 166 4.96 -22.73 -2.27
N GLU A 167 4.52 -22.27 -3.44
CA GLU A 167 4.85 -22.89 -4.73
C GLU A 167 6.34 -22.78 -5.06
N LEU A 168 6.94 -21.60 -4.86
CA LEU A 168 8.39 -21.42 -5.03
C LEU A 168 9.21 -22.35 -4.12
N SER A 169 8.65 -22.76 -2.97
CA SER A 169 9.31 -23.72 -2.07
C SER A 169 9.05 -25.18 -2.41
N GLY A 170 8.03 -25.48 -3.22
CA GLY A 170 7.68 -26.83 -3.67
C GLY A 170 8.43 -27.29 -4.92
N ASP A 171 9.13 -26.38 -5.62
CA ASP A 171 9.91 -26.65 -6.83
C ASP A 171 11.37 -27.12 -6.54
N PHE A 172 11.65 -27.60 -5.32
CA PHE A 172 12.96 -28.16 -4.91
C PHE A 172 12.87 -29.63 -4.47
#